data_AF-B2RGS6-F1
#
_entry.id   AF-B2RGS6-F1
#
_cell.length_a   1.000
_cell.length_b   1.000
_cell.length_c   1.000
_cell.angle_alpha   90.00
_cell.angle_beta   90.00
_cell.angle_gamma   90.00
#
_symmetry.space_group_name_H-M   'P 1'
#
loop_
_entity.id
_entity.type
_entity.pdbx_description
1 polymer ?
#
loop_
_entity_poly.entity_id
_entity_poly.type
_entity_poly.pdbx_seq_one_letter_code
_entity_poly.pdbx_strand_id
1 'polypeptide(L)' 'MKKRVYRVRTQYIFEGVFEVVAESREEARQKVIQNCGMVMGGNIHSTLPDEEINWAFSTHPEVITRRITVHEEQTE' A
#
# COMPACT_ATOMS: atom_id res chain seq x y z
N MET A 1 -5.15 -39.06 5.63
CA MET A 1 -3.84 -38.54 6.11
C MET A 1 -4.10 -37.53 7.22
N LYS A 2 -3.23 -37.42 8.23
CA LYS A 2 -3.41 -36.42 9.31
C LYS A 2 -3.16 -35.00 8.77
N LYS A 3 -4.09 -34.07 8.98
CA LYS A 3 -3.88 -32.63 8.67
C LYS A 3 -2.76 -32.08 9.57
N ARG A 4 -1.95 -31.15 9.05
CA ARG A 4 -0.92 -30.41 9.78
C ARG A 4 -1.15 -28.92 9.56
N VAL A 5 -0.88 -28.11 10.57
CA VAL A 5 -0.95 -26.65 10.46
C VAL A 5 0.39 -26.15 9.96
N TYR A 6 0.36 -25.34 8.91
CA TYR A 6 1.55 -24.68 8.35
C TYR A 6 1.38 -23.18 8.47
N ARG A 7 2.41 -22.50 8.98
CA ARG A 7 2.44 -21.04 9.01
C ARG A 7 3.18 -20.55 7.78
N VAL A 8 2.46 -19.88 6.88
CA VAL A 8 3.02 -19.28 5.66
C VAL A 8 3.12 -17.77 5.89
N ARG A 9 4.30 -17.20 5.68
CA ARG A 9 4.51 -15.74 5.75
C ARG A 9 4.20 -15.16 4.37
N THR A 10 3.22 -14.26 4.31
CA THR A 10 2.76 -13.63 3.06
C THR A 10 2.80 -12.11 3.22
N GLN A 11 3.20 -11.40 2.17
CA GLN A 11 3.16 -9.94 2.08
C GLN A 11 2.47 -9.53 0.78
N TYR A 12 1.53 -8.60 0.87
CA TYR A 12 0.95 -7.92 -0.28
C TYR A 12 1.58 -6.54 -0.37
N ILE A 13 2.25 -6.22 -1.49
CA ILE A 13 2.90 -4.94 -1.71
C ILE A 13 2.08 -4.20 -2.77
N PHE A 14 1.69 -2.97 -2.44
CA PHE A 14 1.02 -2.08 -3.37
C PHE A 14 1.98 -0.94 -3.69
N GLU A 15 2.15 -0.66 -4.98
CA GLU A 15 3.00 0.41 -5.49
C GLU A 15 2.19 1.29 -6.45
N GLY A 16 2.44 2.59 -6.40
CA GLY A 16 1.76 3.57 -7.23
C GLY A 16 2.43 4.93 -7.13
N VAL A 17 2.03 5.84 -8.01
CA VAL A 17 2.54 7.22 -8.06
C VAL A 17 1.37 8.17 -7.83
N PHE A 18 1.59 9.15 -6.96
CA PHE A 18 0.71 10.31 -6.84
C PHE A 18 1.36 11.48 -7.58
N GLU A 19 0.68 12.00 -8.60
CA GLU A 19 0.99 13.31 -9.16
C GLU A 19 0.30 14.37 -8.32
N VAL A 20 1.07 15.28 -7.71
CA VAL A 20 0.55 16.30 -6.80
C VAL A 20 1.14 17.66 -7.16
N VAL A 21 0.28 18.68 -7.18
CA VAL A 21 0.71 20.08 -7.33
C VAL A 21 1.19 20.58 -5.96
N ALA A 22 2.43 21.07 -5.89
CA ALA A 22 3.05 21.58 -4.68
C ALA A 22 4.14 22.62 -5.00
N GLU A 23 4.41 23.54 -4.07
CA GLU A 23 5.43 24.59 -4.17
C GLU A 23 6.84 24.06 -3.85
N SER A 24 6.95 22.91 -3.18
CA SER A 24 8.22 22.27 -2.86
C SER A 24 8.13 20.74 -2.83
N ARG A 25 9.29 20.09 -2.89
CA ARG A 25 9.41 18.64 -2.72
C ARG A 25 8.94 18.19 -1.35
N GLU A 26 9.26 18.95 -0.31
CA GLU A 26 8.87 18.68 1.07
C GLU A 26 7.35 18.79 1.23
N GLU A 27 6.73 19.80 0.63
CA GLU A 27 5.28 19.95 0.61
C GLU A 27 4.60 18.82 -0.18
N ALA A 28 5.10 18.46 -1.36
CA ALA A 28 4.59 17.31 -2.13
C ALA A 28 4.60 16.03 -1.28
N ARG A 29 5.69 15.81 -0.55
CA ARG A 29 5.83 14.67 0.36
C ARG A 29 4.83 14.75 1.52
N GLN A 30 4.68 15.91 2.16
CA GLN A 30 3.72 16.07 3.27
C GLN A 30 2.27 15.87 2.79
N LYS A 31 1.92 16.39 1.61
CA LYS A 31 0.61 16.18 0.98
C LYS A 31 0.30 14.70 0.84
N VAL A 32 1.24 13.91 0.29
CA VAL A 32 1.06 12.46 0.17
C VAL A 32 0.97 11.77 1.53
N ILE A 33 1.85 12.09 2.48
CA ILE A 33 1.86 11.43 3.80
C ILE A 33 0.57 11.71 4.59
N GLN A 34 0.06 12.93 4.53
CA GLN A 34 -1.05 13.37 5.38
C GLN A 34 -2.42 13.18 4.72
N ASN A 35 -2.50 13.29 3.38
CA ASN A 35 -3.77 13.38 2.66
C ASN A 35 -3.95 12.26 1.63
N CYS A 36 -2.90 11.52 1.29
CA CYS A 36 -3.00 10.39 0.39
C CYS A 36 -2.83 9.10 1.20
N GLY A 37 -3.79 8.20 1.06
CA GLY A 37 -3.77 6.90 1.71
C GLY A 37 -4.46 5.89 0.83
N MET A 38 -4.05 4.63 0.96
CA MET A 38 -4.77 3.53 0.35
C MET A 38 -5.75 3.00 1.38
N VAL A 39 -7.05 3.20 1.14
CA VAL A 39 -8.09 2.48 1.86
C VAL A 39 -8.31 1.17 1.13
N MET A 40 -7.99 0.04 1.77
CA MET A 40 -8.45 -1.25 1.28
C MET A 40 -9.97 -1.31 1.53
N GLY A 41 -10.73 -0.75 0.59
CA GLY A 41 -12.19 -0.61 0.67
C GLY A 41 -12.96 -1.93 0.59
N GLY A 42 -12.26 -3.06 0.43
CA GLY A 42 -12.79 -4.41 0.53
C GLY A 42 -12.04 -5.21 1.60
N ASN A 43 -12.71 -6.20 2.18
CA ASN A 43 -12.08 -7.14 3.10
C ASN A 43 -11.00 -7.96 2.37
N ILE A 44 -9.89 -8.25 3.05
CA ILE A 44 -9.00 -9.34 2.65
C ILE A 44 -9.86 -10.60 2.60
N HIS A 45 -9.93 -11.23 1.43
CA HIS A 45 -10.78 -12.38 1.20
C HIS A 45 -9.94 -13.60 0.82
N SER A 46 -10.42 -14.76 1.23
CA SER A 46 -9.90 -16.06 0.82
C SER A 46 -11.06 -16.86 0.26
N THR A 47 -10.80 -17.71 -0.73
CA THR A 47 -11.77 -18.71 -1.19
C THR A 47 -11.73 -19.98 -0.34
N LEU A 48 -10.81 -20.07 0.63
CA LEU A 48 -10.73 -21.19 1.57
C LEU A 48 -11.79 -21.04 2.67
N PRO A 49 -12.35 -22.15 3.18
CA PRO A 49 -13.29 -22.12 4.31
C PRO A 49 -12.64 -21.51 5.56
N ASP A 50 -13.45 -20.85 6.39
CA ASP A 50 -13.00 -20.19 7.63
C ASP A 50 -12.37 -21.19 8.62
N GLU A 51 -12.77 -22.47 8.59
CA GLU A 51 -12.18 -23.50 9.44
C GLU A 51 -10.77 -23.94 8.99
N GLU A 52 -10.37 -23.58 7.77
CA GLU A 52 -9.10 -23.98 7.17
C GLU A 52 -8.04 -22.87 7.15
N ILE A 53 -8.44 -21.61 7.35
CA ILE A 53 -7.54 -20.47 7.30
C ILE A 53 -7.81 -19.43 8.40
N ASN A 54 -6.73 -18.96 9.02
CA ASN A 54 -6.74 -17.79 9.89
C ASN A 54 -5.75 -16.76 9.32
N TRP A 55 -6.07 -15.48 9.41
CA TRP A 55 -5.25 -14.40 8.89
C TRP A 55 -5.19 -13.21 9.86
N ALA A 56 -4.04 -12.54 9.88
CA ALA A 56 -3.79 -11.37 10.72
C ALA A 56 -3.06 -10.32 9.88
N PHE A 57 -3.83 -9.50 9.18
CA PHE A 57 -3.32 -8.38 8.38
C PHE A 57 -3.79 -7.06 8.98
N SER A 58 -2.94 -6.02 8.94
CA SER A 58 -3.38 -4.67 9.29
C SER A 58 -4.23 -4.10 8.16
N THR A 59 -5.32 -3.42 8.52
CA THR A 59 -6.18 -2.71 7.55
C THR A 59 -5.52 -1.46 6.99
N HIS A 60 -4.47 -0.96 7.66
CA HIS A 60 -3.72 0.23 7.28
C HIS A 60 -2.26 -0.15 7.00
N PRO A 61 -1.75 0.07 5.78
CA PRO A 61 -0.34 -0.17 5.45
C PRO A 61 0.55 0.96 5.96
N GLU A 62 1.83 0.65 6.17
CA GLU A 62 2.88 1.65 6.37
C GLU A 62 3.22 2.34 5.04
N VAL A 63 3.19 3.67 5.00
CA VAL A 63 3.47 4.44 3.77
C VAL A 63 4.97 4.71 3.66
N ILE A 64 5.62 4.09 2.68
CA ILE A 64 7.05 4.31 2.38
C ILE A 64 7.19 5.24 1.17
N THR A 65 7.68 6.45 1.39
CA THR A 65 7.95 7.41 0.29
C THR A 65 9.34 7.16 -0.32
N ARG A 66 9.41 7.12 -1.66
CA ARG A 66 10.64 6.84 -2.44
C ARG A 66 11.18 8.10 -3.14
N ARG A 67 11.96 7.92 -4.22
CA ARG A 67 12.57 9.01 -4.99
C ARG A 67 11.49 9.90 -5.60
N ILE A 68 11.68 11.21 -5.52
CA ILE A 68 10.81 12.22 -6.13
C ILE A 68 11.58 12.80 -7.31
N THR A 69 10.95 12.86 -8.49
CA THR A 69 11.48 13.44 -9.72
C THR A 69 10.61 14.63 -10.13
N VAL A 70 11.22 15.75 -10.50
CA VAL A 70 10.53 16.92 -11.07
C VAL A 70 10.62 16.82 -12.58
N HIS A 71 9.49 16.97 -13.27
CA HIS A 71 9.47 17.21 -14.71
C HIS A 71 9.48 18.72 -14.91
N GLU A 72 10.55 19.24 -15.50
CA GLU A 72 10.54 20.59 -16.06
C GLU A 72 9.77 20.50 -17.38
N GLU A 73 8.61 21.17 -17.48
CA GLU A 73 7.96 21.37 -18.77
C GLU A 73 8.92 22.14 -19.67
N GLN A 74 9.27 21.56 -20.82
CA GLN A 74 9.89 22.32 -21.89
C GLN A 74 8.82 23.25 -22.46
N THR A 75 8.72 24.46 -21.93
CA THR A 75 8.11 25.57 -22.67
C THR A 75 9.04 25.92 -23.83
N GLU A 76 8.57 25.64 -25.05
CA GLU A 76 9.14 26.13 -26.32
C GLU A 76 9.25 27.66 -26.36
#